data_AF-A0A0N5CXX6-F1
#
_entry.id   AF-A0A0N5CXX6-F1
#
_cell.length_a   1.000
_cell.length_b   1.000
_cell.length_c   1.000
_cell.angle_alpha   90.00
_cell.angle_beta   90.00
_cell.angle_gamma   90.00
#
_symmetry.space_group_name_H-M   'P 1'
#
loop_
_entity.id
_entity.type
_entity.pdbx_description
1 polymer ?
#
loop_
_entity_poly.entity_id
_entity_poly.type
_entity_poly.pdbx_seq_one_letter_code
_entity_poly.pdbx_strand_id
1 'polypeptide(L)'
;MSVSFNSDDVDDDDTPQLSAEAMHALAEFYLEMDMSSEANVEENWQLSQFWYSEETASKLSQECTTCIGYEGRIACISCPTLLDHLLKYDCIASGRVKVTLFEYDTRFATKFPEEFVFYDYRKPLEIPEFYHNAFDLIIIDPPFLSDECLIKIAQTVQFLSRFTGTKILVCTGLVMADLVKKLFNAHKCEFRPSHKHNLANEFVCYANYDVAVL
;
A
#
# COMPACT_ATOMS: atom_id res chain seq x y z
N MET A 1 8.35 -8.94 -78.30
CA MET A 1 7.42 -7.97 -77.69
C MET A 1 7.93 -7.68 -76.30
N SER A 2 8.41 -6.45 -76.13
CA SER A 2 8.96 -5.83 -74.93
C SER A 2 7.90 -5.70 -73.84
N VAL A 3 8.24 -6.04 -72.60
CA VAL A 3 7.66 -5.40 -71.40
C VAL A 3 8.79 -5.18 -70.40
N SER A 4 8.97 -3.91 -70.06
CA SER A 4 10.05 -3.34 -69.28
C SER A 4 9.92 -3.64 -67.78
N PHE A 5 11.07 -3.80 -67.12
CA PHE A 5 11.22 -3.65 -65.67
C PHE A 5 10.85 -2.21 -65.29
N ASN A 6 9.96 -2.04 -64.31
CA ASN A 6 9.78 -0.75 -63.62
C ASN A 6 10.33 -0.91 -62.19
N SER A 7 11.43 -0.24 -61.96
CA SER A 7 12.01 0.11 -60.66
C SER A 7 11.20 1.23 -60.04
N ASP A 8 10.70 1.04 -58.83
CA ASP A 8 10.27 2.14 -57.96
C ASP A 8 10.91 1.92 -56.59
N ASP A 9 12.12 2.47 -56.44
CA ASP A 9 12.72 2.82 -55.16
C ASP A 9 11.88 3.94 -54.53
N VAL A 10 11.32 3.70 -53.35
CA VAL A 10 10.75 4.75 -52.51
C VAL A 10 11.58 4.79 -51.24
N ASP A 11 12.55 5.70 -51.23
CA ASP A 11 13.21 6.19 -50.02
C ASP A 11 12.12 6.80 -49.12
N ASP A 12 11.81 6.13 -48.02
CA ASP A 12 10.95 6.63 -46.94
C ASP A 12 11.85 7.05 -45.77
N ASP A 13 12.67 8.08 -46.00
CA ASP A 13 13.45 8.80 -44.97
C ASP A 13 12.81 10.16 -44.66
N ASP A 14 11.48 10.21 -44.62
CA ASP A 14 10.72 11.40 -44.22
C ASP A 14 9.91 11.12 -42.96
N THR A 15 10.49 10.39 -42.01
CA THR A 15 9.99 10.43 -40.63
C THR A 15 10.39 11.77 -40.01
N PRO A 16 9.44 12.65 -39.64
CA PRO A 16 9.78 13.93 -39.03
C PRO A 16 10.55 13.69 -37.72
N GLN A 17 11.80 14.13 -37.69
CA GLN A 17 12.65 14.04 -36.50
C GLN A 17 12.51 15.31 -35.66
N LEU A 18 12.46 15.13 -34.34
CA LEU A 18 12.50 16.25 -33.41
C LEU A 18 13.83 17.00 -33.54
N SER A 19 13.82 18.33 -33.39
CA SER A 19 15.07 19.08 -33.32
C SER A 19 15.87 18.66 -32.09
N ALA A 20 17.19 18.86 -32.11
CA ALA A 20 18.06 18.52 -30.98
C ALA A 20 17.61 19.24 -29.69
N GLU A 21 17.12 20.48 -29.83
CA GLU A 21 16.58 21.29 -28.74
C GLU A 21 15.27 20.70 -28.21
N ALA A 22 14.38 20.22 -29.08
CA ALA A 22 13.13 19.57 -28.68
C ALA A 22 13.39 18.23 -27.98
N MET A 23 14.37 17.45 -28.45
CA MET A 23 14.78 16.21 -27.78
C MET A 23 15.41 16.49 -26.41
N HIS A 24 16.21 17.55 -26.29
CA HIS A 24 16.82 17.93 -25.02
C HIS A 24 15.79 18.41 -24.02
N ALA A 25 14.87 19.29 -24.43
CA ALA A 25 13.77 19.75 -23.59
C ALA A 25 12.84 18.59 -23.18
N LEU A 26 12.61 17.63 -24.08
CA LEU A 26 11.83 16.42 -23.78
C LEU A 26 12.58 15.50 -22.80
N ALA A 27 13.91 15.36 -22.92
CA ALA A 27 14.73 14.59 -22.00
C ALA A 27 14.81 15.25 -20.61
N GLU A 28 14.97 16.57 -20.55
CA GLU A 28 14.90 17.34 -19.31
C GLU A 28 13.51 17.22 -18.67
N PHE A 29 12.43 17.31 -19.46
CA PHE A 29 11.07 17.08 -18.97
C PHE A 29 10.87 15.66 -18.43
N TYR A 30 11.38 14.62 -19.11
CA TYR A 30 11.33 13.25 -18.61
C TYR A 30 12.17 13.06 -17.35
N LEU A 31 13.34 13.70 -17.25
CA LEU A 31 14.18 13.67 -16.05
C LEU A 31 13.53 14.42 -14.90
N GLU A 32 12.90 15.56 -15.15
CA GLU A 32 12.10 16.30 -14.17
C GLU A 32 10.86 15.50 -13.75
N MET A 33 10.19 14.81 -14.68
CA MET A 33 9.11 13.88 -14.35
C MET A 33 9.60 12.67 -13.55
N ASP A 34 10.77 12.12 -13.82
CA ASP A 34 11.34 10.97 -13.10
C ASP A 34 11.83 11.39 -11.69
N MET A 35 12.35 12.62 -11.57
CA MET A 35 12.76 13.25 -10.31
C MET A 35 11.59 13.81 -9.49
N SER A 36 10.46 14.17 -10.12
CA SER A 36 9.23 14.65 -9.47
C SER A 36 8.16 13.58 -9.32
N SER A 37 8.29 12.46 -10.03
CA SER A 37 7.57 11.24 -9.73
C SER A 37 8.25 10.60 -8.52
N GLU A 38 7.87 11.05 -7.33
CA GLU A 38 7.46 10.05 -6.34
C GLU A 38 6.58 9.08 -7.13
N ALA A 39 7.05 7.85 -7.42
CA ALA A 39 6.35 6.92 -8.29
C ALA A 39 4.92 6.75 -7.78
N ASN A 40 4.00 7.53 -8.33
CA ASN A 40 2.72 7.76 -7.69
C ASN A 40 1.83 6.62 -8.15
N VAL A 41 1.86 5.53 -7.39
CA VAL A 41 1.16 4.31 -7.73
C VAL A 41 -0.35 4.60 -7.77
N GLU A 42 -0.91 4.65 -8.97
CA GLU A 42 -2.34 4.85 -9.17
C GLU A 42 -3.14 3.62 -8.73
N GLU A 43 -4.39 3.86 -8.32
CA GLU A 43 -5.33 2.82 -7.90
C GLU A 43 -5.53 1.79 -9.01
N ASN A 44 -5.32 0.52 -8.69
CA ASN A 44 -5.70 -0.59 -9.56
C ASN A 44 -6.96 -1.28 -9.00
N TRP A 45 -8.09 -1.05 -9.68
CA TRP A 45 -9.38 -1.59 -9.27
C TRP A 45 -9.43 -3.12 -9.36
N GLN A 46 -8.60 -3.75 -10.19
CA GLN A 46 -8.48 -5.22 -10.24
C GLN A 46 -7.84 -5.80 -8.97
N LEU A 47 -7.05 -4.99 -8.27
CA LEU A 47 -6.45 -5.32 -6.98
C LEU A 47 -7.31 -4.83 -5.80
N SER A 48 -8.47 -4.24 -6.09
CA SER A 48 -9.36 -3.59 -5.10
C SER A 48 -8.65 -2.52 -4.26
N GLN A 49 -7.82 -1.73 -4.92
CA GLN A 49 -7.09 -0.62 -4.30
C GLN A 49 -7.95 0.63 -4.23
N PHE A 50 -8.10 1.17 -3.04
CA PHE A 50 -8.77 2.44 -2.77
C PHE A 50 -7.89 3.26 -1.84
N TRP A 51 -7.52 4.46 -2.25
CA TRP A 51 -6.58 5.26 -1.49
C TRP A 51 -7.28 6.06 -0.39
N TYR A 52 -6.73 6.00 0.83
CA TYR A 52 -7.16 6.86 1.91
C TYR A 52 -7.11 8.33 1.53
N SER A 53 -8.06 9.10 2.05
CA SER A 53 -7.94 10.55 2.06
C SER A 53 -6.74 10.97 2.91
N GLU A 54 -6.23 12.18 2.67
CA GLU A 54 -5.10 12.70 3.41
C GLU A 54 -5.38 12.80 4.92
N GLU A 55 -6.60 13.21 5.30
CA GLU A 55 -7.03 13.24 6.71
C GLU A 55 -6.98 11.83 7.34
N THR A 56 -7.45 10.82 6.60
CA THR A 56 -7.47 9.43 7.08
C THR A 56 -6.08 8.89 7.29
N ALA A 57 -5.21 9.03 6.29
CA ALA A 57 -3.82 8.56 6.41
C ALA A 57 -3.07 9.32 7.51
N SER A 58 -3.34 10.62 7.69
CA SER A 58 -2.79 11.42 8.79
C SER A 58 -3.23 10.90 10.16
N LYS A 59 -4.54 10.70 10.39
CA LYS A 59 -5.05 10.20 11.69
C LYS A 59 -4.59 8.78 11.99
N LEU A 60 -4.63 7.88 11.01
CA LEU A 60 -4.18 6.50 11.19
C LEU A 60 -2.68 6.43 11.50
N SER A 61 -1.84 7.22 10.80
CA SER A 61 -0.40 7.26 11.08
C SER A 61 -0.09 7.87 12.45
N GLN A 62 -0.85 8.88 12.87
CA GLN A 62 -0.76 9.46 14.20
C GLN A 62 -1.14 8.46 15.28
N GLU A 63 -2.23 7.71 15.09
CA GLU A 63 -2.60 6.64 16.03
C GLU A 63 -1.49 5.59 16.10
N CYS A 64 -1.01 5.09 14.96
CA CYS A 64 0.04 4.08 14.92
C CYS A 64 1.31 4.52 15.67
N THR A 65 1.76 5.76 15.45
CA THR A 65 2.95 6.32 16.11
C THR A 65 2.73 6.60 17.59
N THR A 66 1.54 7.05 17.99
CA THR A 66 1.17 7.22 19.41
C THR A 66 1.11 5.88 20.14
N CYS A 67 0.53 4.87 19.47
CA CYS A 67 0.31 3.53 19.98
C CYS A 67 1.62 2.73 20.15
N ILE A 68 2.53 2.80 19.18
CA ILE A 68 3.84 2.11 19.24
C ILE A 68 4.80 2.78 20.23
N GLY A 69 4.70 4.10 20.40
CA GLY A 69 5.59 4.87 21.27
C GLY A 69 6.96 5.14 20.64
N TYR A 70 8.03 4.91 21.41
CA TYR A 70 9.38 5.37 21.05
C TYR A 70 10.15 4.43 20.11
N GLU A 71 9.89 3.12 20.20
CA GLU A 71 10.57 2.07 19.43
C GLU A 71 9.64 0.87 19.20
N GLY A 72 9.90 0.05 18.19
CA GLY A 72 9.11 -1.16 17.93
C GLY A 72 8.99 -1.50 16.45
N ARG A 73 8.07 -2.41 16.13
CA ARG A 73 7.78 -2.81 14.74
C ARG A 73 6.30 -2.71 14.40
N ILE A 74 6.02 -2.07 13.27
CA ILE A 74 4.67 -1.92 12.70
C ILE A 74 4.58 -2.72 11.39
N ALA A 75 3.59 -3.61 11.29
CA ALA A 75 3.23 -4.24 10.02
C ALA A 75 2.04 -3.49 9.40
N CYS A 76 2.17 -3.11 8.15
CA CYS A 76 1.08 -2.60 7.31
C CYS A 76 0.68 -3.72 6.33
N ILE A 77 -0.50 -4.31 6.49
CA ILE A 77 -1.00 -5.36 5.59
C ILE A 77 -2.01 -4.72 4.64
N SER A 78 -1.72 -4.74 3.35
CA SER A 78 -2.61 -4.26 2.28
C SER A 78 -3.06 -2.79 2.39
N CYS A 79 -2.31 -1.95 3.13
CA CYS A 79 -2.59 -0.52 3.32
C CYS A 79 -1.41 0.37 2.88
N PRO A 80 -0.99 0.34 1.60
CA PRO A 80 0.22 1.00 1.13
C PRO A 80 0.19 2.52 1.25
N THR A 81 -0.99 3.14 1.19
CA THR A 81 -1.18 4.59 1.36
C THR A 81 -0.73 5.11 2.72
N LEU A 82 -0.80 4.27 3.75
CA LEU A 82 -0.40 4.66 5.09
C LEU A 82 1.11 4.80 5.22
N LEU A 83 1.88 4.05 4.42
CA LEU A 83 3.33 4.01 4.53
C LEU A 83 3.96 5.38 4.23
N ASP A 84 3.49 6.08 3.19
CA ASP A 84 3.91 7.45 2.87
C ASP A 84 3.77 8.41 4.06
N HIS A 85 2.72 8.21 4.87
CA HIS A 85 2.47 9.05 6.05
C HIS A 85 3.30 8.63 7.25
N LEU A 86 3.47 7.32 7.47
CA LEU A 86 4.29 6.78 8.55
C LEU A 86 5.76 7.19 8.42
N LEU A 87 6.33 7.13 7.21
CA LEU A 87 7.75 7.45 6.97
C LEU A 87 8.11 8.91 7.32
N LYS A 88 7.12 9.80 7.46
CA LYS A 88 7.32 11.21 7.85
C LYS A 88 7.59 11.41 9.35
N TYR A 89 7.38 10.39 10.18
CA TYR A 89 7.57 10.51 11.63
C TYR A 89 9.03 10.23 12.05
N ASP A 90 9.57 11.07 12.93
CA ASP A 90 10.97 10.99 13.39
C ASP A 90 11.37 9.63 13.97
N CYS A 91 10.46 8.93 14.67
CA CYS A 91 10.76 7.61 15.22
C CYS A 91 11.02 6.56 14.14
N ILE A 92 10.40 6.72 12.97
CA ILE A 92 10.57 5.84 11.81
C ILE A 92 11.77 6.28 10.99
N ALA A 93 11.89 7.58 10.71
CA ALA A 93 13.04 8.14 9.99
C ALA A 93 14.39 7.90 10.72
N SER A 94 14.38 7.86 12.05
CA SER A 94 15.57 7.51 12.86
C SER A 94 15.80 6.00 13.03
N GLY A 95 14.93 5.16 12.49
CA GLY A 95 15.03 3.69 12.55
C GLY A 95 14.69 3.06 13.90
N ARG A 96 14.18 3.84 14.87
CA ARG A 96 13.74 3.32 16.18
C ARG A 96 12.48 2.48 16.06
N VAL A 97 11.56 2.91 15.19
CA VAL A 97 10.39 2.15 14.79
C VAL A 97 10.63 1.65 13.37
N LYS A 98 10.54 0.34 13.15
CA LYS A 98 10.61 -0.25 11.81
C LYS A 98 9.21 -0.49 11.28
N VAL A 99 8.94 -0.06 10.05
CA VAL A 99 7.68 -0.32 9.37
C VAL A 99 7.92 -1.31 8.25
N THR A 100 6.99 -2.25 8.05
CA THR A 100 7.03 -3.23 6.97
C THR A 100 5.69 -3.26 6.27
N LEU A 101 5.68 -3.12 4.96
CA LEU A 101 4.50 -3.19 4.11
C LEU A 101 4.40 -4.56 3.45
N PHE A 102 3.35 -5.30 3.79
CA PHE A 102 2.97 -6.56 3.16
C PHE A 102 1.94 -6.27 2.08
N GLU A 103 2.36 -6.27 0.82
CA GLU A 103 1.55 -5.83 -0.32
C GLU A 103 1.72 -6.75 -1.54
N TYR A 104 0.63 -6.95 -2.30
CA TYR A 104 0.61 -7.77 -3.50
C TYR A 104 1.13 -7.00 -4.72
N ASP A 105 0.83 -5.71 -4.79
CA ASP A 105 1.23 -4.86 -5.90
C ASP A 105 2.74 -4.56 -5.88
N THR A 106 3.48 -5.23 -6.76
CA THR A 106 4.93 -5.12 -6.85
C THR A 106 5.42 -3.74 -7.27
N ARG A 107 4.54 -2.82 -7.73
CA ARG A 107 4.93 -1.43 -7.98
C ARG A 107 5.42 -0.75 -6.70
N PHE A 108 4.91 -1.15 -5.54
CA PHE A 108 5.40 -0.65 -4.24
C PHE A 108 6.78 -1.17 -3.87
N ALA A 109 7.29 -2.24 -4.49
CA ALA A 109 8.67 -2.68 -4.29
C ALA A 109 9.69 -1.66 -4.80
N THR A 110 9.36 -0.96 -5.89
CA THR A 110 10.18 0.13 -6.42
C THR A 110 10.06 1.39 -5.56
N LYS A 111 8.85 1.68 -5.07
CA LYS A 111 8.59 2.88 -4.24
C LYS A 111 9.18 2.77 -2.83
N PHE A 112 9.10 1.59 -2.21
CA PHE A 112 9.50 1.33 -0.82
C PHE A 112 10.42 0.11 -0.73
N PRO A 113 11.64 0.16 -1.30
CA PRO A 113 12.50 -1.02 -1.43
C PRO A 113 12.92 -1.63 -0.09
N GLU A 114 12.97 -0.84 0.98
CA GLU A 114 13.40 -1.30 2.31
C GLU A 114 12.22 -1.83 3.14
N GLU A 115 11.03 -1.26 2.98
CA GLU A 115 9.84 -1.60 3.76
C GLU A 115 8.98 -2.69 3.09
N PHE A 116 9.06 -2.83 1.76
CA PHE A 116 8.18 -3.70 0.98
C PHE A 116 8.51 -5.19 1.15
N VAL A 117 7.46 -5.98 1.35
CA VAL A 117 7.47 -7.43 1.30
C VAL A 117 6.32 -7.87 0.40
N PHE A 118 6.65 -8.60 -0.66
CA PHE A 118 5.62 -9.19 -1.51
C PHE A 118 4.76 -10.15 -0.68
N TYR A 119 3.45 -9.93 -0.70
CA TYR A 119 2.48 -10.67 0.09
C TYR A 119 1.23 -10.96 -0.73
N ASP A 120 0.83 -12.23 -0.75
CA ASP A 120 -0.44 -12.66 -1.33
C ASP A 120 -1.31 -13.25 -0.23
N TYR A 121 -2.42 -12.58 0.11
CA TYR A 121 -3.34 -13.06 1.14
C TYR A 121 -3.88 -14.46 0.85
N ARG A 122 -3.90 -14.91 -0.42
CA ARG A 122 -4.34 -16.27 -0.78
C ARG A 122 -3.40 -17.33 -0.24
N LYS A 123 -2.16 -16.94 0.07
CA LYS A 123 -1.08 -17.76 0.61
C LYS A 123 -0.56 -17.16 1.92
N PRO A 124 -1.41 -17.08 2.97
CA PRO A 124 -1.19 -16.20 4.12
C PRO A 124 0.03 -16.55 4.99
N LEU A 125 0.63 -17.73 4.78
CA LEU A 125 1.80 -18.24 5.51
C LEU A 125 3.08 -18.26 4.66
N GLU A 126 3.04 -17.89 3.36
CA GLU A 126 4.24 -17.72 2.52
C GLU A 126 4.94 -16.39 2.86
N ILE A 127 5.36 -16.26 4.12
CA ILE A 127 6.03 -15.07 4.67
C ILE A 127 7.43 -15.48 5.14
N PRO A 128 8.48 -14.71 4.83
CA PRO A 128 9.84 -15.00 5.31
C PRO A 128 9.92 -15.12 6.83
N GLU A 129 10.68 -16.10 7.32
CA GLU A 129 10.83 -16.42 8.76
C GLU A 129 11.26 -15.24 9.62
N PHE A 130 12.03 -14.31 9.04
CA PHE A 130 12.44 -13.07 9.69
C PHE A 130 11.28 -12.22 10.23
N TYR A 131 10.09 -12.35 9.65
CA TYR A 131 8.90 -11.57 10.02
C TYR A 131 7.98 -12.31 11.00
N HIS A 132 8.26 -13.57 11.32
CA HIS A 132 7.41 -14.34 12.22
C HIS A 132 7.56 -13.82 13.65
N ASN A 133 6.44 -13.65 14.34
CA ASN A 133 6.39 -13.14 15.72
C ASN A 133 7.22 -11.86 15.93
N ALA A 134 7.24 -10.95 14.95
CA ALA A 134 8.13 -9.80 14.95
C ALA A 134 7.45 -8.48 15.30
N PHE A 135 6.12 -8.40 15.23
CA PHE A 135 5.40 -7.11 15.21
C PHE A 135 4.67 -6.82 16.52
N ASP A 136 4.82 -5.57 16.99
CA ASP A 136 4.19 -5.05 18.21
C ASP A 136 2.84 -4.37 17.90
N LEU A 137 2.70 -3.82 16.69
CA LEU A 137 1.47 -3.26 16.12
C LEU A 137 1.27 -3.76 14.69
N ILE A 138 0.04 -4.15 14.37
CA ILE A 138 -0.35 -4.57 13.01
C ILE A 138 -1.56 -3.76 12.58
N ILE A 139 -1.44 -3.04 11.47
CA ILE A 139 -2.55 -2.38 10.79
C ILE A 139 -2.91 -3.12 9.50
N ILE A 140 -4.21 -3.23 9.25
CA ILE A 140 -4.78 -4.09 8.22
C ILE A 140 -5.82 -3.32 7.41
N ASP A 141 -5.74 -3.41 6.09
CA ASP A 141 -6.80 -3.01 5.17
C ASP A 141 -7.06 -4.10 4.12
N PRO A 142 -7.93 -5.07 4.40
CA PRO A 142 -8.17 -6.20 3.51
C PRO A 142 -8.65 -5.76 2.12
N PRO A 143 -8.08 -6.29 1.02
CA PRO A 143 -8.46 -5.89 -0.32
C PRO A 143 -9.91 -6.26 -0.66
N PHE A 144 -10.49 -7.28 0.00
CA PHE A 144 -11.84 -7.74 -0.29
C PHE A 144 -12.72 -7.80 0.97
N LEU A 145 -13.98 -7.38 0.82
CA LEU A 145 -15.03 -7.57 1.82
C LEU A 145 -15.58 -8.99 1.76
N SER A 146 -14.76 -9.97 2.14
CA SER A 146 -15.16 -11.38 2.22
C SER A 146 -14.61 -12.05 3.46
N ASP A 147 -15.39 -13.00 3.99
CA ASP A 147 -14.98 -13.82 5.13
C ASP A 147 -13.66 -14.56 4.85
N GLU A 148 -13.52 -15.12 3.64
CA GLU A 148 -12.32 -15.84 3.23
C GLU A 148 -11.08 -14.94 3.28
N CYS A 149 -11.17 -13.71 2.76
CA CYS A 149 -10.06 -12.77 2.78
C CYS A 149 -9.67 -12.42 4.22
N LEU A 150 -10.65 -12.06 5.05
CA LEU A 150 -10.39 -11.66 6.43
C LEU A 150 -9.86 -12.81 7.29
N ILE A 151 -10.34 -14.03 7.09
CA ILE A 151 -9.85 -15.24 7.77
C ILE A 151 -8.38 -15.51 7.40
N LYS A 152 -8.02 -15.42 6.11
CA LYS A 152 -6.63 -15.63 5.67
C LYS A 152 -5.70 -14.55 6.20
N ILE A 153 -6.13 -13.29 6.18
CA ILE A 153 -5.38 -12.21 6.81
C ILE A 153 -5.23 -12.44 8.32
N ALA A 154 -6.25 -12.95 9.01
CA ALA A 154 -6.14 -13.28 10.42
C ALA A 154 -5.09 -14.38 10.69
N GLN A 155 -4.91 -15.34 9.78
CA GLN A 155 -3.81 -16.31 9.86
C GLN A 155 -2.45 -15.63 9.72
N THR A 156 -2.31 -14.70 8.78
CA THR A 156 -1.10 -13.87 8.65
C THR A 156 -0.83 -13.08 9.92
N VAL A 157 -1.84 -12.40 10.48
CA VAL A 157 -1.71 -11.60 11.70
C VAL A 157 -1.23 -12.45 12.87
N GLN A 158 -1.78 -13.65 13.06
CA GLN A 158 -1.31 -14.58 14.09
C GLN A 158 0.16 -14.94 13.91
N PHE A 159 0.60 -15.12 12.66
CA PHE A 159 1.97 -15.47 12.33
C PHE A 159 2.97 -14.32 12.54
N LEU A 160 2.52 -13.09 12.32
CA LEU A 160 3.32 -11.87 12.49
C LEU A 160 3.36 -11.37 13.94
N SER A 161 2.31 -11.64 14.72
CA SER A 161 2.14 -11.12 16.09
C SER A 161 3.23 -11.59 17.03
N ARG A 162 3.96 -10.65 17.64
CA ARG A 162 5.07 -10.97 18.55
C ARG A 162 4.63 -11.69 19.83
N PHE A 163 3.45 -11.37 20.34
CA PHE A 163 2.94 -11.95 21.58
C PHE A 163 1.40 -11.97 21.58
N THR A 164 0.84 -12.73 22.51
CA THR A 164 -0.60 -12.67 22.79
C THR A 164 -0.97 -11.26 23.24
N GLY A 165 -1.87 -10.60 22.51
CA GLY A 165 -2.23 -9.21 22.77
C GLY A 165 -1.42 -8.18 21.98
N THR A 166 -0.68 -8.58 20.93
CA THR A 166 -0.20 -7.65 19.90
C THR A 166 -1.34 -6.72 19.49
N LYS A 167 -1.03 -5.42 19.39
CA LYS A 167 -2.04 -4.40 19.08
C LYS A 167 -2.42 -4.51 17.60
N ILE A 168 -3.72 -4.47 17.33
CA ILE A 168 -4.27 -4.67 16.00
C ILE A 168 -5.22 -3.51 15.70
N LEU A 169 -5.02 -2.90 14.54
CA LEU A 169 -5.88 -1.87 13.96
C LEU A 169 -6.40 -2.39 12.61
N VAL A 170 -7.72 -2.38 12.41
CA VAL A 170 -8.36 -2.94 11.21
C VAL A 170 -9.23 -1.88 10.57
N CYS A 171 -8.90 -1.52 9.34
CA CYS A 171 -9.73 -0.70 8.47
C CYS A 171 -10.46 -1.63 7.50
N THR A 172 -11.79 -1.68 7.54
CA THR A 172 -12.58 -2.52 6.63
C THR A 172 -14.05 -2.08 6.62
N GLY A 173 -14.89 -2.73 5.81
CA GLY A 173 -16.31 -2.44 5.72
C GLY A 173 -17.06 -2.76 7.01
N LEU A 174 -18.11 -1.97 7.31
CA LEU A 174 -18.98 -2.19 8.48
C LEU A 174 -19.60 -3.60 8.49
N VAL A 175 -19.88 -4.16 7.31
CA VAL A 175 -20.41 -5.51 7.15
C VAL A 175 -19.53 -6.61 7.76
N MET A 176 -18.23 -6.34 7.97
CA MET A 176 -17.28 -7.28 8.55
C MET A 176 -17.20 -7.23 10.09
N ALA A 177 -17.98 -6.37 10.76
CA ALA A 177 -17.84 -6.07 12.19
C ALA A 177 -17.83 -7.31 13.09
N ASP A 178 -18.77 -8.24 12.90
CA ASP A 178 -18.87 -9.45 13.73
C ASP A 178 -17.66 -10.37 13.55
N LEU A 179 -17.17 -10.49 12.31
CA LEU A 179 -16.00 -11.31 12.02
C LEU A 179 -14.71 -10.66 12.53
N VAL A 180 -14.57 -9.34 12.41
CA VAL A 180 -13.46 -8.57 13.00
C VAL A 180 -13.40 -8.78 14.51
N LYS A 181 -14.54 -8.66 15.19
CA LYS A 181 -14.63 -8.92 16.64
C LYS A 181 -14.21 -10.35 16.99
N LYS A 182 -14.67 -11.34 16.22
CA LYS A 182 -14.36 -12.75 16.45
C LYS A 182 -12.88 -13.10 16.21
N LEU A 183 -12.27 -12.54 15.17
CA LEU A 183 -10.91 -12.90 14.75
C LEU A 183 -9.83 -12.12 15.51
N PHE A 184 -10.08 -10.84 15.80
CA PHE A 184 -9.06 -9.93 16.35
C PHE A 184 -9.37 -9.44 17.76
N ASN A 185 -10.54 -9.78 18.32
CA ASN A 185 -11.06 -9.19 19.55
C ASN A 185 -11.08 -7.64 19.48
N ALA A 186 -11.32 -7.10 18.28
CA ALA A 186 -11.33 -5.67 18.02
C ALA A 186 -12.75 -5.09 18.08
N HIS A 187 -12.86 -3.84 18.52
CA HIS A 187 -14.09 -3.08 18.63
C HIS A 187 -14.04 -1.83 17.73
N LYS A 188 -15.22 -1.37 17.28
CA LYS A 188 -15.33 -0.25 16.35
C LYS A 188 -14.88 1.05 17.02
N CYS A 189 -14.00 1.81 16.36
CA CYS A 189 -13.57 3.14 16.78
C CYS A 189 -14.62 4.21 16.43
N GLU A 190 -14.51 5.40 17.01
CA GLU A 190 -15.41 6.51 16.71
C GLU A 190 -15.08 7.18 15.37
N PHE A 191 -13.81 7.16 14.98
CA PHE A 191 -13.31 7.67 13.71
C PHE A 191 -13.98 6.98 12.52
N ARG A 192 -14.18 7.76 11.46
CA ARG A 192 -14.77 7.33 10.19
C ARG A 192 -13.77 7.60 9.08
N PRO A 193 -12.98 6.58 8.68
CA PRO A 193 -12.04 6.72 7.60
C PRO A 193 -12.77 7.06 6.28
N SER A 194 -12.12 7.87 5.46
CA SER A 194 -12.57 8.27 4.13
C SER A 194 -11.48 8.00 3.09
N HIS A 195 -11.89 7.94 1.83
CA HIS A 195 -11.03 7.61 0.69
C HIS A 195 -11.03 8.78 -0.30
N LYS A 196 -10.01 8.86 -1.17
CA LYS A 196 -9.94 9.86 -2.25
C LYS A 196 -11.12 9.73 -3.21
N HIS A 197 -11.55 8.50 -3.45
CA HIS A 197 -12.75 8.16 -4.22
C HIS A 197 -13.80 7.52 -3.32
N ASN A 198 -15.08 7.73 -3.62
CA ASN A 198 -16.16 7.18 -2.80
C ASN A 198 -16.22 5.66 -2.90
N LEU A 199 -16.37 5.01 -1.74
CA LEU A 199 -16.71 3.60 -1.64
C LEU A 199 -18.24 3.42 -1.64
N ALA A 200 -18.71 2.30 -2.20
CA ALA A 200 -20.11 1.92 -2.12
C ALA A 200 -20.53 1.44 -0.72
N ASN A 201 -19.59 0.88 0.05
CA ASN A 201 -19.83 0.33 1.38
C ASN A 201 -19.34 1.29 2.47
N GLU A 202 -20.03 1.32 3.60
CA GLU A 202 -19.56 2.06 4.78
C GLU A 202 -18.26 1.44 5.27
N PHE A 203 -17.23 2.27 5.39
CA PHE A 203 -15.89 1.88 5.81
C PHE A 203 -15.58 2.44 7.20
N VAL A 204 -15.00 1.62 8.06
CA VAL A 204 -14.82 1.92 9.49
C VAL A 204 -13.49 1.37 9.99
N CYS A 205 -13.07 1.86 11.15
CA CYS A 205 -11.86 1.40 11.84
C CYS A 205 -12.22 0.61 13.10
N TYR A 206 -11.43 -0.40 13.44
CA TYR A 206 -11.56 -1.22 14.64
C TYR A 206 -10.20 -1.40 15.32
N ALA A 207 -10.17 -1.45 16.65
CA ALA A 207 -8.94 -1.70 17.42
C ALA A 207 -9.17 -2.74 18.52
N ASN A 208 -8.14 -3.53 18.85
CA ASN A 208 -8.17 -4.44 20.02
C ASN A 208 -7.56 -3.83 21.30
N TYR A 209 -7.33 -2.53 21.28
CA TYR A 209 -6.75 -1.72 22.35
C TYR A 209 -7.49 -0.38 22.43
N ASP A 210 -7.33 0.34 23.53
CA ASP A 210 -7.90 1.68 23.68
C ASP A 210 -7.10 2.66 22.82
N VAL A 211 -7.74 3.19 21.78
CA VAL A 211 -7.15 4.17 20.86
C VAL A 211 -7.05 5.54 21.51
N ALA A 212 -6.04 6.32 21.11
CA ALA A 212 -5.80 7.66 21.65
C ALA A 212 -6.28 8.78 20.72
N VAL A 213 -6.35 8.51 19.41
CA VAL A 213 -6.60 9.48 18.33
C VAL A 213 -7.87 9.16 17.55
N LEU A 214 -8.24 7.88 17.43
CA LEU A 214 -9.34 7.37 16.58
C LEU A 214 -10.67 7.15 17.31
#